data_AF-A0A9R1A7P4-F1
#
_entry.id   AF-A0A9R1A7P4-F1
#
_cell.length_a   1.000
_cell.length_b   1.000
_cell.length_c   1.000
_cell.angle_alpha   90.00
_cell.angle_beta   90.00
_cell.angle_gamma   90.00
#
_symmetry.space_group_name_H-M   'P 1'
#
loop_
_entity.id
_entity.type
_entity.pdbx_description
1 polymer ?
#
loop_
_entity_poly.entity_id
_entity_poly.type
_entity_poly.pdbx_seq_one_letter_code
_entity_poly.pdbx_strand_id
1 'polypeptide(L)'
;MSASIYSTTVDAESAMTKNGGDVELLPFVYDKHGGIIIEMTSPMDPQAFSASLKSLLSKWREQGIRGVWIKLPISLANLIQSAVEEGFWYHHAEETYLMLAYWLPNTPHTLPVNATHRVGVGAFVMNDKREVLVVQEKSGVLKGLGIWKFPTGVVEPGKI
;
A
#
# COMPACT_ATOMS: atom_id res chain seq x y z
N MET A 1 4.82 -38.15 -14.42
CA MET A 1 3.85 -38.13 -13.30
C MET A 1 4.41 -37.13 -12.29
N SER A 2 3.83 -36.00 -11.95
CA SER A 2 2.43 -35.56 -12.00
C SER A 2 2.36 -34.07 -12.40
N ALA A 3 1.27 -33.70 -13.05
CA ALA A 3 0.91 -32.33 -13.38
C ALA A 3 0.49 -31.56 -12.11
N SER A 4 0.82 -30.27 -12.03
CA SER A 4 0.14 -29.33 -11.12
C SER A 4 -0.56 -28.29 -11.97
N ILE A 5 -1.87 -28.44 -12.07
CA ILE A 5 -2.82 -27.59 -12.76
C ILE A 5 -3.51 -26.80 -11.66
N TYR A 6 -3.24 -25.52 -11.50
CA TYR A 6 -4.20 -24.56 -10.93
C TYR A 6 -3.95 -23.19 -11.54
N SER A 7 -4.39 -23.06 -12.80
CA SER A 7 -4.96 -21.81 -13.28
C SER A 7 -6.31 -21.66 -12.57
N THR A 8 -6.49 -20.58 -11.83
CA THR A 8 -7.83 -20.18 -11.38
C THR A 8 -7.95 -18.68 -11.63
N THR A 9 -8.53 -18.37 -12.78
CA THR A 9 -9.16 -17.09 -13.07
C THR A 9 -10.21 -16.85 -11.99
N VAL A 10 -9.97 -15.90 -11.09
CA VAL A 10 -11.01 -15.42 -10.18
C VAL A 10 -11.81 -14.38 -10.94
N ASP A 11 -13.05 -14.77 -11.25
CA ASP A 11 -14.00 -13.97 -11.99
C ASP A 11 -14.27 -12.65 -11.28
N ALA A 12 -14.08 -11.54 -12.00
CA ALA A 12 -14.52 -10.22 -11.58
C ALA A 12 -16.06 -10.22 -11.59
N GLU A 13 -16.67 -10.42 -10.43
CA GLU A 13 -18.12 -10.46 -10.29
C GLU A 13 -18.68 -9.03 -10.37
N SER A 14 -19.04 -8.61 -11.59
CA SER A 14 -19.79 -7.38 -11.83
C SER A 14 -21.25 -7.60 -11.47
N ALA A 15 -21.65 -7.14 -10.28
CA ALA A 15 -23.05 -7.15 -9.87
C ALA A 15 -23.83 -5.99 -10.53
N MET A 16 -24.65 -6.29 -11.54
CA MET A 16 -25.62 -5.36 -12.12
C MET A 16 -26.73 -4.99 -11.12
N THR A 17 -26.93 -3.70 -10.90
CA THR A 17 -28.20 -3.14 -10.42
C THR A 17 -28.68 -2.07 -11.39
N LYS A 18 -29.79 -2.32 -12.09
CA LYS A 18 -30.49 -1.33 -12.91
C LYS A 18 -31.27 -0.39 -12.00
N ASN A 19 -30.90 0.89 -11.97
CA ASN A 19 -31.81 2.05 -11.90
C ASN A 19 -31.02 3.37 -12.00
N GLY A 20 -31.27 4.13 -13.08
CA GLY A 20 -31.16 5.60 -13.15
C GLY A 20 -29.80 6.26 -12.94
N GLY A 21 -29.06 6.46 -14.03
CA GLY A 21 -27.74 7.11 -14.10
C GLY A 21 -26.64 6.05 -14.17
N ASP A 22 -25.88 6.02 -15.27
CA ASP A 22 -24.73 5.10 -15.40
C ASP A 22 -23.68 5.46 -14.35
N VAL A 23 -23.80 4.87 -13.16
CA VAL A 23 -22.76 4.91 -12.13
C VAL A 23 -21.69 3.92 -12.59
N GLU A 24 -20.59 4.46 -13.08
CA GLU A 24 -19.45 3.67 -13.55
C GLU A 24 -18.92 2.81 -12.38
N LEU A 25 -19.03 1.49 -12.54
CA LEU A 25 -18.69 0.53 -11.48
C LEU A 25 -17.17 0.51 -11.26
N LEU A 26 -16.73 0.76 -10.02
CA LEU A 26 -15.33 0.64 -9.64
C LEU A 26 -14.94 -0.85 -9.59
N PRO A 27 -13.85 -1.27 -10.26
CA PRO A 27 -13.36 -2.64 -10.16
C PRO A 27 -12.82 -2.89 -8.75
N PHE A 28 -13.18 -4.05 -8.17
CA PHE A 28 -12.74 -4.42 -6.84
C PHE A 28 -12.51 -5.93 -6.70
N VAL A 29 -11.70 -6.31 -5.71
CA VAL A 29 -11.45 -7.69 -5.29
C VAL A 29 -11.53 -7.82 -3.77
N TYR A 30 -11.77 -9.03 -3.27
CA TYR A 30 -11.73 -9.31 -1.83
C TYR A 30 -10.29 -9.52 -1.35
N ASP A 31 -9.94 -8.96 -0.20
CA ASP A 31 -8.71 -9.30 0.51
C ASP A 31 -8.85 -10.61 1.31
N LYS A 32 -7.73 -11.11 1.84
CA LYS A 32 -7.67 -12.38 2.59
C LYS A 32 -8.43 -12.37 3.92
N HIS A 33 -8.90 -11.20 4.36
CA HIS A 33 -9.59 -10.96 5.64
C HIS A 33 -11.04 -10.52 5.45
N GLY A 34 -11.57 -10.61 4.21
CA GLY A 34 -12.93 -10.21 3.87
C GLY A 34 -13.14 -8.70 3.74
N GLY A 35 -12.05 -7.93 3.61
CA GLY A 35 -12.09 -6.54 3.16
C GLY A 35 -12.15 -6.44 1.64
N ILE A 36 -12.20 -5.22 1.13
CA ILE A 36 -12.29 -4.91 -0.30
C ILE A 36 -11.08 -4.10 -0.74
N ILE A 37 -10.52 -4.40 -1.91
CA ILE A 37 -9.49 -3.62 -2.57
C ILE A 37 -10.04 -3.11 -3.90
N ILE A 38 -10.15 -1.79 -4.04
CA ILE A 38 -10.42 -1.11 -5.32
C ILE A 38 -9.08 -0.84 -5.99
N GLU A 39 -8.88 -1.35 -7.20
CA GLU A 39 -7.68 -1.09 -7.99
C GLU A 39 -8.00 -0.18 -9.17
N MET A 40 -7.59 1.09 -9.07
CA MET A 40 -7.82 2.05 -10.15
C MET A 40 -6.83 1.81 -11.29
N THR A 41 -7.33 1.52 -12.49
CA THR A 41 -6.50 1.27 -13.68
C THR A 41 -6.72 2.28 -14.79
N SER A 42 -7.91 2.89 -14.83
CA SER A 42 -8.35 3.76 -15.91
C SER A 42 -8.65 5.17 -15.38
N PRO A 43 -8.41 6.23 -16.18
CA PRO A 43 -8.83 7.58 -15.83
C PRO A 43 -10.33 7.64 -15.56
N MET A 44 -10.69 8.39 -14.53
CA MET A 44 -12.08 8.62 -14.13
C MET A 44 -12.24 10.07 -13.71
N ASP A 45 -13.44 10.61 -13.92
CA ASP A 45 -13.82 11.93 -13.43
C ASP A 45 -13.97 11.92 -11.89
N PRO A 46 -13.41 12.91 -11.16
CA PRO A 46 -13.49 12.93 -9.69
C PRO A 46 -14.91 12.93 -9.11
N GLN A 47 -15.86 13.61 -9.76
CA GLN A 47 -17.25 13.62 -9.28
C GLN A 47 -17.94 12.27 -9.52
N ALA A 48 -17.73 11.67 -10.69
CA ALA A 48 -18.22 10.32 -10.98
C ALA A 48 -17.62 9.28 -10.02
N PHE A 49 -16.33 9.39 -9.72
CA PHE A 49 -15.62 8.55 -8.77
C PHE A 49 -16.22 8.67 -7.35
N SER A 50 -16.39 9.88 -6.83
CA SER A 50 -17.00 10.12 -5.50
C SER A 50 -18.42 9.54 -5.42
N ALA A 51 -19.26 9.78 -6.43
CA ALA A 51 -20.62 9.24 -6.46
C ALA A 51 -20.64 7.70 -6.42
N SER A 52 -19.77 7.07 -7.21
CA SER A 52 -19.63 5.61 -7.27
C SER A 52 -19.10 5.04 -5.96
N LEU A 53 -18.07 5.67 -5.39
CA LEU A 53 -17.45 5.28 -4.13
C LEU A 53 -18.48 5.36 -2.99
N LYS A 54 -19.20 6.47 -2.86
CA LYS A 54 -20.23 6.67 -1.84
C LYS A 54 -21.33 5.61 -1.90
N SER A 55 -21.80 5.28 -3.10
CA SER A 55 -22.79 4.23 -3.33
C SER A 55 -22.28 2.86 -2.86
N LEU A 56 -21.06 2.50 -3.26
CA LEU A 56 -20.44 1.22 -2.90
C LEU A 56 -20.17 1.11 -1.39
N LEU A 57 -19.67 2.17 -0.75
CA LEU A 57 -19.44 2.19 0.70
C LEU A 57 -20.73 1.95 1.48
N SER A 58 -21.87 2.50 1.03
CA SER A 58 -23.17 2.23 1.64
C SER A 58 -23.54 0.76 1.54
N LYS A 59 -23.41 0.18 0.34
CA LYS A 59 -23.70 -1.25 0.11
C LYS A 59 -22.80 -2.16 0.94
N TRP A 60 -21.51 -1.89 0.99
CA TRP A 60 -20.54 -2.69 1.74
C TRP A 60 -20.76 -2.60 3.25
N ARG A 61 -21.22 -1.45 3.75
CA ARG A 61 -21.62 -1.31 5.16
C ARG A 61 -22.78 -2.25 5.51
N GLU A 62 -23.78 -2.37 4.64
CA GLU A 62 -24.91 -3.30 4.84
C GLU A 62 -24.48 -4.77 4.77
N GLN A 63 -23.47 -5.08 3.95
CA GLN A 63 -22.89 -6.42 3.82
C GLN A 63 -21.93 -6.78 4.97
N GLY A 64 -21.68 -5.89 5.92
CA GLY A 64 -20.79 -6.14 7.05
C GLY A 64 -19.30 -6.13 6.69
N ILE A 65 -18.93 -5.58 5.52
CA ILE A 65 -17.53 -5.32 5.16
C ILE A 65 -16.96 -4.30 6.14
N ARG A 66 -15.71 -4.51 6.55
CA ARG A 66 -15.04 -3.65 7.53
C ARG A 66 -13.98 -2.76 6.91
N GLY A 67 -13.01 -3.35 6.23
CA GLY A 67 -11.89 -2.64 5.61
C GLY A 67 -12.10 -2.46 4.12
N VAL A 68 -11.89 -1.24 3.64
CA VAL A 68 -11.86 -0.90 2.22
C VAL A 68 -10.52 -0.24 1.91
N TRP A 69 -9.89 -0.67 0.82
CA TRP A 69 -8.61 -0.18 0.35
C TRP A 69 -8.77 0.39 -1.05
N ILE A 70 -8.04 1.46 -1.36
CA ILE A 70 -7.94 2.00 -2.71
C ILE A 70 -6.47 2.03 -3.08
N LYS A 71 -6.10 1.26 -4.11
CA LYS A 71 -4.80 1.34 -4.75
C LYS A 71 -4.90 2.31 -5.93
N LEU A 72 -4.20 3.43 -5.81
CA LEU A 72 -4.35 4.56 -6.71
C LEU A 72 -3.01 4.88 -7.39
N PRO A 73 -2.85 4.58 -8.69
CA PRO A 73 -1.64 4.94 -9.44
C PRO A 73 -1.38 6.43 -9.42
N ILE A 74 -0.11 6.84 -9.44
CA ILE A 74 0.29 8.25 -9.43
C ILE A 74 -0.30 9.06 -10.60
N SER A 75 -0.58 8.41 -11.73
CA SER A 75 -1.24 9.02 -12.90
C SER A 75 -2.70 9.42 -12.64
N LEU A 76 -3.33 8.90 -11.59
CA LEU A 76 -4.71 9.15 -11.21
C LEU A 76 -4.83 9.99 -9.93
N ALA A 77 -3.77 10.75 -9.60
CA ALA A 77 -3.71 11.58 -8.39
C ALA A 77 -4.87 12.60 -8.25
N ASN A 78 -5.55 12.94 -9.36
CA ASN A 78 -6.74 13.78 -9.36
C ASN A 78 -7.91 13.21 -8.55
N LEU A 79 -7.91 11.90 -8.26
CA LEU A 79 -8.96 11.22 -7.50
C LEU A 79 -8.69 11.18 -5.99
N ILE A 80 -7.50 11.58 -5.54
CA ILE A 80 -7.08 11.47 -4.13
C ILE A 80 -7.98 12.32 -3.23
N GLN A 81 -8.25 13.57 -3.62
CA GLN A 81 -9.10 14.47 -2.83
C GLN A 81 -10.50 13.86 -2.63
N SER A 82 -11.10 13.36 -3.70
CA SER A 82 -12.42 12.71 -3.65
C SER A 82 -12.44 11.49 -2.72
N ALA A 83 -11.40 10.66 -2.71
CA ALA A 83 -11.32 9.54 -1.78
C ALA A 83 -11.23 10.01 -0.32
N VAL A 84 -10.40 11.02 -0.04
CA VAL A 84 -10.22 11.57 1.32
C VAL A 84 -11.50 12.22 1.84
N GLU A 85 -12.23 12.94 1.00
CA GLU A 85 -13.52 13.55 1.36
C GLU A 85 -14.60 12.51 1.72
N GLU A 86 -14.54 11.30 1.14
CA GLU A 86 -15.40 10.16 1.50
C GLU A 86 -14.91 9.40 2.75
N GLY A 87 -13.83 9.87 3.40
CA GLY A 87 -13.34 9.35 4.69
C GLY A 87 -12.14 8.41 4.62
N PHE A 88 -11.54 8.23 3.45
CA PHE A 88 -10.29 7.47 3.33
C PHE A 88 -9.10 8.24 3.90
N TRP A 89 -8.13 7.52 4.48
CA TRP A 89 -6.85 8.07 4.93
C TRP A 89 -5.69 7.40 4.21
N TYR A 90 -4.52 8.07 4.22
CA TYR A 90 -3.30 7.51 3.66
C TYR A 90 -2.77 6.38 4.53
N HIS A 91 -2.48 5.25 3.87
CA HIS A 91 -1.84 4.12 4.51
C HIS A 91 -0.34 4.18 4.21
N HIS A 92 0.07 3.81 3.00
CA HIS A 92 1.45 3.94 2.53
C HIS A 92 1.46 4.47 1.10
N ALA A 93 2.61 4.95 0.68
CA ALA A 93 2.87 5.32 -0.70
C ALA A 93 4.13 4.58 -1.17
N GLU A 94 4.07 4.12 -2.41
CA GLU A 94 5.24 3.69 -3.18
C GLU A 94 5.50 4.75 -4.26
N GLU A 95 6.60 4.62 -5.00
CA GLU A 95 6.94 5.56 -6.09
C GLU A 95 5.84 5.68 -7.16
N THR A 96 5.06 4.61 -7.37
CA THR A 96 4.09 4.51 -8.47
C THR A 96 2.63 4.56 -8.04
N TYR A 97 2.32 4.44 -6.75
CA TYR A 97 0.94 4.44 -6.27
C TYR A 97 0.82 4.88 -4.81
N LEU A 98 -0.37 5.36 -4.46
CA LEU A 98 -0.81 5.61 -3.10
C LEU A 98 -1.81 4.53 -2.69
N MET A 99 -1.63 3.96 -1.49
CA MET A 99 -2.63 3.11 -0.86
C MET A 99 -3.43 3.94 0.15
N LEU A 100 -4.73 4.03 -0.07
CA LEU A 100 -5.67 4.59 0.90
C LEU A 100 -6.46 3.49 1.59
N ALA A 101 -6.89 3.76 2.81
CA ALA A 101 -7.66 2.83 3.63
C ALA A 101 -8.87 3.53 4.25
N TYR A 102 -9.96 2.78 4.43
CA TYR A 102 -11.13 3.21 5.18
C TYR A 102 -11.71 2.06 6.00
N TRP A 103 -12.11 2.36 7.24
CA TRP A 103 -12.79 1.43 8.15
C TRP A 103 -14.24 1.84 8.29
N LEU A 104 -15.14 1.02 7.74
CA LEU A 104 -16.58 1.28 7.69
C LEU A 104 -17.27 1.26 9.07
N PRO A 105 -16.91 0.38 10.03
CA PRO A 105 -17.54 0.36 11.35
C PRO A 105 -17.11 1.53 12.24
N ASN A 106 -18.00 1.94 13.16
CA ASN A 106 -17.69 2.93 14.20
C ASN A 106 -16.86 2.36 15.36
N THR A 107 -16.02 1.36 15.09
CA THR A 107 -15.13 0.71 16.07
C THR A 107 -13.67 1.04 15.73
N PRO A 108 -12.73 0.88 16.66
CA PRO A 108 -11.31 1.01 16.33
C PRO A 108 -10.94 0.10 15.14
N HIS A 109 -10.19 0.64 14.18
CA HIS A 109 -9.76 -0.15 13.04
C HIS A 109 -8.71 -1.19 13.46
N THR A 110 -8.72 -2.33 12.79
CA THR A 110 -7.72 -3.41 12.98
C THR A 110 -6.85 -3.61 11.75
N LEU A 111 -6.89 -2.64 10.82
CA LEU A 111 -6.04 -2.65 9.63
C LEU A 111 -4.55 -2.69 10.05
N PRO A 112 -3.71 -3.49 9.35
CA PRO A 112 -2.29 -3.59 9.67
C PRO A 112 -1.63 -2.22 9.66
N VAL A 113 -0.78 -1.91 10.64
CA VAL A 113 -0.03 -0.64 10.64
C VAL A 113 1.06 -0.65 9.56
N ASN A 114 1.35 0.51 8.97
CA ASN A 114 2.48 0.67 8.04
C ASN A 114 3.84 0.51 8.73
N ALA A 115 4.91 0.46 7.94
CA ALA A 115 6.28 0.40 8.44
C ALA A 115 6.55 1.56 9.41
N THR A 116 6.77 1.24 10.69
CA THR A 116 6.96 2.22 11.76
C THR A 116 8.43 2.52 12.04
N HIS A 117 9.35 1.67 11.58
CA HIS A 117 10.77 1.74 11.92
C HIS A 117 11.65 1.53 10.68
N ARG A 118 12.80 2.22 10.68
CA ARG A 118 13.91 1.91 9.77
C ARG A 118 14.84 0.93 10.46
N VAL A 119 15.15 -0.17 9.80
CA VAL A 119 16.10 -1.17 10.31
C VAL A 119 17.50 -0.81 9.81
N GLY A 120 18.40 -0.53 10.75
CA GLY A 120 19.82 -0.30 10.47
C GLY A 120 20.65 -1.51 10.87
N VAL A 121 21.66 -1.84 10.07
CA VAL A 121 22.60 -2.94 10.34
C VAL A 121 24.01 -2.38 10.40
N GLY A 122 24.78 -2.85 11.38
CA GLY A 122 26.23 -2.63 11.47
C GLY A 122 26.97 -3.94 11.28
N ALA A 123 28.01 -3.94 10.46
CA ALA A 123 28.82 -5.11 10.20
C ALA A 123 30.10 -5.07 11.04
N PHE A 124 30.31 -6.11 11.85
CA PHE A 124 31.59 -6.35 12.51
C PHE A 124 32.34 -7.41 11.71
N VAL A 125 33.39 -6.97 11.01
CA VAL A 125 34.19 -7.86 10.14
C VAL A 125 35.62 -7.85 10.64
N MET A 126 36.09 -9.01 11.09
CA MET A 126 37.42 -9.20 11.67
C MET A 126 38.22 -10.20 10.84
N ASN A 127 39.51 -9.93 10.66
CA ASN A 127 40.43 -10.88 10.02
C ASN A 127 41.15 -11.77 11.06
N ASP A 128 41.91 -12.77 10.60
CA ASP A 128 42.62 -13.72 11.47
C ASP A 128 43.70 -13.06 12.37
N LYS A 129 44.10 -11.82 12.04
CA LYS A 129 45.05 -11.02 12.81
C LYS A 129 44.38 -10.17 13.89
N ARG A 130 43.06 -10.30 14.08
CA ARG A 130 42.24 -9.49 15.00
C ARG A 130 42.15 -8.01 14.64
N GLU A 131 42.31 -7.68 13.36
CA GLU A 131 42.05 -6.33 12.84
C GLU A 131 40.59 -6.25 12.37
N VAL A 132 39.97 -5.07 12.48
CA VAL A 132 38.55 -4.88 12.15
C VAL A 132 38.40 -3.95 10.95
N LEU A 133 37.50 -4.29 10.03
CA LEU A 133 37.14 -3.43 8.91
C LEU A 133 36.43 -2.17 9.42
N VAL A 134 36.97 -1.03 9.02
CA VAL A 134 36.38 0.29 9.29
C VAL A 134 36.37 1.13 8.01
N VAL A 135 35.46 2.10 7.96
CA VAL A 135 35.28 3.00 6.82
C VAL A 135 35.35 4.46 7.25
N GLN A 136 35.73 5.32 6.31
CA GLN A 136 35.70 6.77 6.42
C GLN A 136 34.87 7.37 5.29
N GLU A 137 34.10 8.41 5.62
CA GLU A 137 33.29 9.11 4.63
C GLU A 137 34.16 10.04 3.77
N LYS A 138 34.02 9.95 2.44
CA LYS A 138 34.71 10.84 1.49
C LYS A 138 34.04 12.22 1.35
N SER A 139 32.81 12.36 1.86
CA SER A 139 31.95 13.54 1.77
C SER A 139 31.02 13.62 2.97
N GLY A 140 30.44 14.78 3.26
CA GLY A 140 29.54 14.98 4.39
C GLY A 140 30.26 15.49 5.65
N VAL A 141 29.54 15.49 6.77
CA VAL A 141 29.97 16.11 8.03
C VAL A 141 31.23 15.47 8.60
N LEU A 142 31.44 14.17 8.37
CA LEU A 142 32.59 13.44 8.92
C LEU A 142 33.85 13.51 8.03
N LYS A 143 33.76 14.15 6.86
CA LYS A 143 34.88 14.25 5.91
C LYS A 143 36.06 14.98 6.54
N GLY A 144 37.25 14.38 6.49
CA GLY A 144 38.49 15.00 6.94
C GLY A 144 38.66 15.09 8.46
N LEU A 145 37.70 14.58 9.24
CA LEU A 145 37.78 14.55 10.71
C LEU A 145 38.55 13.34 11.25
N GLY A 146 39.01 12.43 10.39
CA GLY A 146 39.75 11.22 10.80
C GLY A 146 38.90 10.17 11.54
N ILE A 147 37.58 10.31 11.54
CA ILE A 147 36.65 9.43 12.26
C ILE A 147 36.43 8.12 11.50
N TRP A 148 36.86 7.01 12.09
CA TRP A 148 36.62 5.66 11.57
C TRP A 148 35.38 5.05 12.24
N LYS A 149 34.50 4.43 11.45
CA LYS A 149 33.31 3.72 11.94
C LYS A 149 33.19 2.34 11.33
N PHE A 150 32.41 1.46 11.96
CA PHE A 150 32.04 0.19 11.33
C PHE A 150 31.22 0.44 10.06
N PRO A 151 31.33 -0.44 9.05
CA PRO A 151 30.40 -0.42 7.93
C PRO A 151 28.97 -0.54 8.46
N THR A 152 28.10 0.37 8.04
CA THR A 152 26.67 0.36 8.38
C THR A 152 25.84 0.57 7.13
N GLY A 153 24.57 0.14 7.19
CA GLY A 153 23.60 0.32 6.13
C GLY A 153 22.17 0.27 6.68
N VAL A 154 21.21 0.59 5.83
CA VAL A 154 19.77 0.40 6.11
C VAL A 154 19.27 -0.80 5.31
N VAL A 155 18.36 -1.57 5.89
CA VAL A 155 17.70 -2.69 5.20
C VAL A 155 16.53 -2.13 4.41
N GLU A 156 16.45 -2.49 3.13
CA GLU A 156 15.29 -2.15 2.29
C GLU A 156 14.06 -2.96 2.73
N PRO A 157 12.84 -2.39 2.64
CA PRO A 157 11.62 -3.13 2.92
C PRO A 157 11.57 -4.46 2.14
N GLY A 158 11.26 -5.56 2.84
CA GLY A 158 11.15 -6.89 2.23
C GLY A 158 12.49 -7.59 1.95
N LYS A 159 13.63 -7.02 2.35
CA LYS A 159 14.95 -7.68 2.31
C LYS A 159 15.33 -8.21 3.69
N ILE A 160 16.15 -9.27 3.71
CA ILE A 160 16.80 -9.86 4.89
C ILE A 160 18.30 -9.60 4.77
#